data_AF-A0A732VVR9-F1
#
_entry.id   AF-A0A732VVR9-F1
#
_cell.length_a   1.000
_cell.length_b   1.000
_cell.length_c   1.000
_cell.angle_alpha   90.00
_cell.angle_beta   90.00
_cell.angle_gamma   90.00
#
_symmetry.space_group_name_H-M   'P 1'
#
loop_
_entity.id
_entity.type
_entity.pdbx_description
1 polymer ?
#
loop_
_entity_poly.entity_id
_entity_poly.type
_entity_poly.pdbx_seq_one_letter_code
_entity_poly.pdbx_strand_id
1 'polypeptide(L)'
;YMYLSNGNNSDYSYQLLREHIRFVLIECEESFENCFCVSMGTNKTDCYSAAMRFSDEGALVSIRDPFIEAAIQGLGQEADYTPSFVSENRETVVTPDSVCRDPQKIRDILTRHPLWDAYDSRCISCGRCTTGCPTCTCYSVFDIAYDENPQRGERRRQWASCMVPGFSDMAGGHGFREKPGERLRYRALHKVNDYKARNGIEHMCVGCGRCDDRCPQYIKFSLIINKMTAAVRQALAEEA
;
A
#
# COMPACT_ATOMS: atom_id res chain seq x y z
N TYR A 1 -1.31 -10.21 5.06
CA TYR A 1 -0.02 -10.33 5.75
C TYR A 1 0.10 -9.40 6.96
N MET A 2 0.18 -8.07 6.82
CA MET A 2 0.53 -7.14 7.93
C MET A 2 -0.27 -7.30 9.23
N TYR A 3 -1.57 -7.62 9.14
CA TYR A 3 -2.40 -7.85 10.32
C TYR A 3 -2.47 -9.32 10.75
N LEU A 4 -2.21 -10.28 9.86
CA LEU A 4 -2.41 -11.71 10.15
C LEU A 4 -1.11 -12.48 10.46
N SER A 5 0.04 -11.93 10.06
CA SER A 5 1.30 -12.68 9.98
C SER A 5 2.53 -11.81 10.23
N ASN A 6 2.40 -10.68 10.92
CA ASN A 6 3.52 -9.79 11.21
C ASN A 6 4.29 -10.27 12.45
N GLY A 7 5.35 -11.06 12.23
CA GLY A 7 6.01 -11.82 13.28
C GLY A 7 5.14 -12.98 13.74
N ASN A 8 5.14 -13.28 15.04
CA ASN A 8 4.39 -14.42 15.59
C ASN A 8 2.97 -14.06 16.06
N ASN A 9 2.42 -12.92 15.61
CA ASN A 9 1.13 -12.40 16.08
C ASN A 9 0.14 -12.20 14.93
N SER A 10 -1.12 -12.58 15.17
CA SER A 10 -2.28 -12.23 14.37
C SER A 10 -3.12 -11.20 15.14
N ASP A 11 -3.54 -10.15 14.46
CA ASP A 11 -4.47 -9.17 14.99
C ASP A 11 -5.87 -9.79 15.05
N TYR A 12 -6.33 -10.07 16.28
CA TYR A 12 -7.59 -10.75 16.53
C TYR A 12 -8.79 -10.05 15.86
N SER A 13 -8.87 -8.73 15.95
CA SER A 13 -9.98 -7.96 15.35
C SER A 13 -9.98 -8.08 13.83
N TYR A 14 -8.81 -7.99 13.19
CA TYR A 14 -8.72 -8.17 11.75
C TYR A 14 -8.99 -9.61 11.30
N GLN A 15 -8.59 -10.61 12.11
CA GLN A 15 -8.88 -12.02 11.82
C GLN A 15 -10.39 -12.30 11.79
N LEU A 16 -11.14 -11.83 12.79
CA LEU A 16 -12.60 -11.96 12.81
C LEU A 16 -13.24 -11.27 11.59
N LEU A 17 -12.79 -10.06 11.25
CA LEU A 17 -13.27 -9.38 10.03
C LEU A 17 -12.97 -10.22 8.79
N ARG A 18 -11.80 -10.85 8.72
CA ARG A 18 -11.38 -11.66 7.57
C ARG A 18 -12.22 -12.93 7.39
N GLU A 19 -12.70 -13.51 8.48
CA GLU A 19 -13.59 -14.69 8.51
C GLU A 19 -15.02 -14.36 8.03
N HIS A 20 -15.45 -13.10 8.20
CA HIS A 20 -16.80 -12.65 7.83
C HIS A 20 -16.87 -11.82 6.54
N ILE A 21 -15.72 -11.50 5.91
CA ILE A 21 -15.66 -10.74 4.66
C ILE A 21 -15.42 -11.66 3.45
N ARG A 22 -16.14 -11.35 2.37
CA ARG A 22 -15.95 -11.96 1.04
C ARG A 22 -15.53 -10.86 0.09
N PHE A 23 -14.60 -11.17 -0.82
CA PHE A 23 -14.08 -10.20 -1.77
C PHE A 23 -14.69 -10.45 -3.14
N VAL A 24 -15.34 -9.43 -3.70
CA VAL A 24 -15.79 -9.44 -5.09
C VAL A 24 -14.79 -8.63 -5.90
N LEU A 25 -14.15 -9.29 -6.85
CA LEU A 25 -13.22 -8.67 -7.78
C LEU A 25 -14.01 -7.88 -8.82
N ILE A 26 -13.69 -6.61 -8.99
CA ILE A 26 -14.17 -5.81 -10.11
C ILE A 26 -13.09 -5.89 -11.18
N GLU A 27 -13.47 -6.39 -12.36
CA GLU A 27 -12.55 -6.53 -13.47
C GLU A 27 -12.02 -5.17 -13.93
N CYS A 28 -10.71 -5.12 -14.15
CA CYS A 28 -10.02 -3.97 -14.70
C CYS A 28 -9.66 -4.33 -16.14
N GLU A 29 -10.51 -3.95 -17.11
CA GLU A 29 -10.27 -4.23 -18.53
C GLU A 29 -9.12 -3.38 -19.07
N GLU A 30 -9.05 -2.12 -18.63
CA GLU A 30 -8.00 -1.17 -19.00
C GLU A 30 -7.31 -0.59 -17.78
N SER A 31 -6.03 -0.30 -17.90
CA SER A 31 -5.27 0.36 -16.83
C SER A 31 -5.74 1.79 -16.62
N PHE A 32 -5.98 2.17 -15.37
CA PHE A 32 -6.10 3.58 -14.99
C PHE A 32 -4.80 4.35 -15.27
N GLU A 33 -4.92 5.67 -15.34
CA GLU A 33 -3.84 6.58 -15.76
C GLU A 33 -2.54 6.42 -14.94
N ASN A 34 -2.65 6.40 -13.61
CA ASN A 34 -1.49 6.38 -12.70
C ASN A 34 -1.18 4.98 -12.13
N CYS A 35 -1.83 3.93 -12.61
CA CYS A 35 -1.54 2.56 -12.19
C CYS A 35 -0.20 2.07 -12.78
N PHE A 36 0.51 1.24 -12.02
CA PHE A 36 1.75 0.55 -12.38
C PHE A 36 1.81 -0.85 -11.74
N CYS A 37 0.64 -1.48 -11.53
CA CYS A 37 0.50 -2.79 -10.87
C CYS A 37 1.20 -3.94 -11.62
N VAL A 38 1.30 -3.84 -12.95
CA VAL A 38 2.03 -4.78 -13.83
C VAL A 38 3.52 -4.71 -13.53
N SER A 39 4.10 -3.50 -13.40
CA SER A 39 5.50 -3.33 -13.00
C SER A 39 5.81 -3.92 -11.62
N MET A 40 4.81 -3.93 -10.73
CA MET A 40 4.95 -4.53 -9.40
C MET A 40 4.69 -6.04 -9.38
N GLY A 41 4.17 -6.62 -10.47
CA GLY A 41 3.77 -8.04 -10.54
C GLY A 41 2.47 -8.38 -9.79
N THR A 42 1.67 -7.37 -9.45
CA THR A 42 0.51 -7.49 -8.54
C THR A 42 -0.85 -7.31 -9.24
N ASN A 43 -0.84 -7.33 -10.57
CA ASN A 43 -2.03 -7.12 -11.42
C ASN A 43 -2.96 -8.33 -11.50
N LYS A 44 -2.57 -9.49 -10.98
CA LYS A 44 -3.33 -10.75 -11.06
C LYS A 44 -3.60 -11.32 -9.68
N THR A 45 -4.76 -11.96 -9.51
CA THR A 45 -5.07 -12.69 -8.28
C THR A 45 -6.13 -13.76 -8.54
N ASP A 46 -6.08 -14.84 -7.79
CA ASP A 46 -7.12 -15.86 -7.69
C ASP A 46 -7.91 -15.76 -6.37
N CYS A 47 -7.50 -14.85 -5.48
CA CYS A 47 -7.99 -14.71 -4.11
C CYS A 47 -9.28 -13.86 -4.04
N TYR A 48 -10.36 -14.35 -4.64
CA TYR A 48 -11.67 -13.70 -4.62
C TYR A 48 -12.81 -14.72 -4.50
N SER A 49 -13.93 -14.29 -3.91
CA SER A 49 -15.16 -15.08 -3.75
C SER A 49 -16.05 -15.01 -4.99
N ALA A 50 -16.01 -13.89 -5.72
CA ALA A 50 -16.61 -13.73 -7.04
C ALA A 50 -15.85 -12.67 -7.85
N ALA A 51 -16.03 -12.63 -9.15
CA ALA A 51 -15.54 -11.58 -10.03
C ALA A 51 -16.69 -11.02 -10.87
N MET A 52 -16.61 -9.74 -11.24
CA MET A 52 -17.64 -9.04 -11.98
C MET A 52 -17.06 -8.14 -13.07
N ARG A 53 -17.70 -8.14 -14.24
CA ARG A 53 -17.53 -7.12 -15.29
C ARG A 53 -18.85 -6.39 -15.48
N PHE A 54 -18.83 -5.06 -15.40
CA PHE A 54 -19.99 -4.22 -15.63
C PHE A 54 -20.05 -3.75 -17.08
N SER A 55 -21.26 -3.70 -17.65
CA SER A 55 -21.56 -3.07 -18.94
C SER A 55 -22.90 -2.34 -18.87
N ASP A 56 -23.30 -1.67 -19.95
CA ASP A 56 -24.59 -0.97 -20.03
C ASP A 56 -25.78 -1.95 -19.97
N GLU A 57 -25.56 -3.21 -20.36
CA GLU A 57 -26.56 -4.28 -20.37
C GLU A 57 -26.66 -5.04 -19.03
N GLY A 58 -25.74 -4.81 -18.09
CA GLY A 58 -25.75 -5.45 -16.77
C GLY A 58 -24.37 -5.82 -16.27
N ALA A 59 -24.23 -7.02 -15.69
CA ALA A 59 -22.96 -7.52 -15.18
C ALA A 59 -22.75 -9.01 -15.49
N LEU A 60 -21.57 -9.35 -15.99
CA LEU A 60 -21.09 -10.73 -16.04
C LEU A 60 -20.47 -11.07 -14.69
N VAL A 61 -20.82 -12.23 -14.13
CA VAL A 61 -20.40 -12.64 -12.78
C VAL A 61 -19.82 -14.04 -12.81
N SER A 62 -18.63 -14.21 -12.24
CA SER A 62 -17.97 -15.50 -12.04
C SER A 62 -17.95 -15.79 -10.54
N ILE A 63 -18.56 -16.87 -10.09
CA ILE A 63 -18.78 -17.15 -8.66
C ILE A 63 -17.89 -18.32 -8.23
N ARG A 64 -17.23 -18.17 -7.08
CA ARG A 64 -16.38 -19.21 -6.45
C ARG A 64 -16.79 -19.55 -5.02
N ASP A 65 -17.75 -18.82 -4.47
CA ASP A 65 -18.17 -18.91 -3.08
C ASP A 65 -19.67 -19.30 -2.99
N PRO A 66 -20.01 -20.43 -2.34
CA PRO A 66 -21.39 -20.91 -2.25
C PRO A 66 -22.36 -19.92 -1.60
N PHE A 67 -21.88 -19.04 -0.70
CA PHE A 67 -22.73 -18.03 -0.09
C PHE A 67 -23.16 -16.98 -1.13
N ILE A 68 -22.27 -16.58 -2.02
CA ILE A 68 -22.60 -15.64 -3.10
C ILE A 68 -23.51 -16.32 -4.11
N GLU A 69 -23.21 -17.57 -4.49
CA GLU A 69 -24.04 -18.36 -5.41
C GLU A 69 -25.50 -18.44 -4.94
N ALA A 70 -25.72 -18.80 -3.67
CA ALA A 70 -27.05 -18.84 -3.09
C ALA A 70 -27.74 -17.46 -3.04
N ALA A 71 -26.97 -16.38 -2.81
CA ALA A 71 -27.52 -15.04 -2.69
C ALA A 71 -28.02 -14.45 -4.02
N ILE A 72 -27.46 -14.89 -5.16
CA ILE A 72 -27.87 -14.41 -6.49
C ILE A 72 -28.55 -15.49 -7.33
N GLN A 73 -28.93 -16.61 -6.70
CA GLN A 73 -29.63 -17.69 -7.37
C GLN A 73 -30.93 -17.20 -8.02
N GLY A 74 -31.12 -17.51 -9.30
CA GLY A 74 -32.28 -17.07 -10.08
C GLY A 74 -32.20 -15.62 -10.57
N LEU A 75 -31.11 -14.90 -10.29
CA LEU A 75 -30.81 -13.60 -10.89
C LEU A 75 -29.93 -13.80 -12.12
N GLY A 76 -30.41 -13.39 -13.29
CA GLY A 76 -29.67 -13.46 -14.54
C GLY A 76 -29.82 -14.79 -15.27
N GLN A 77 -28.88 -15.06 -16.17
CA GLN A 77 -28.84 -16.24 -17.04
C GLN A 77 -27.41 -16.77 -17.13
N GLU A 78 -27.24 -18.02 -17.54
CA GLU A 78 -25.91 -18.59 -17.77
C GLU A 78 -25.15 -17.80 -18.85
N ALA A 79 -23.89 -17.51 -18.57
CA ALA A 79 -22.98 -16.83 -19.47
C ALA A 79 -21.55 -17.36 -19.24
N ASP A 80 -20.76 -17.45 -20.31
CA ASP A 80 -19.35 -17.78 -20.19
C ASP A 80 -18.56 -16.52 -19.81
N TYR A 81 -17.95 -16.54 -18.64
CA TYR A 81 -17.18 -15.41 -18.13
C TYR A 81 -16.01 -15.87 -17.25
N THR A 82 -14.82 -15.47 -17.67
CA THR A 82 -13.59 -15.53 -16.88
C THR A 82 -13.01 -14.12 -16.80
N PRO A 83 -12.70 -13.60 -15.59
CA PRO A 83 -12.12 -12.28 -15.46
C PRO A 83 -10.76 -12.21 -16.13
N SER A 84 -10.53 -11.16 -16.90
CA SER A 84 -9.23 -10.83 -17.44
C SER A 84 -8.48 -9.88 -16.50
N PHE A 85 -7.19 -9.73 -16.75
CA PHE A 85 -6.32 -8.84 -15.99
C PHE A 85 -5.49 -8.01 -16.96
N VAL A 86 -5.35 -6.72 -16.68
CA VAL A 86 -4.47 -5.82 -17.45
C VAL A 86 -3.08 -6.43 -17.63
N SER A 87 -2.59 -6.43 -18.87
CA SER A 87 -1.26 -6.92 -19.23
C SER A 87 -0.22 -5.80 -19.28
N GLU A 88 -0.66 -4.55 -19.38
CA GLU A 88 0.20 -3.37 -19.47
C GLU A 88 -0.39 -2.19 -18.69
N ASN A 89 0.49 -1.30 -18.25
CA ASN A 89 0.14 -0.02 -17.66
C ASN A 89 0.74 1.12 -18.47
N ARG A 90 0.10 2.31 -18.44
CA ARG A 90 0.66 3.52 -19.06
C ARG A 90 1.93 3.99 -18.33
N GLU A 91 1.92 3.89 -17.00
CA GLU A 91 3.08 4.21 -16.16
C GLU A 91 3.89 2.95 -15.88
N THR A 92 5.21 3.02 -16.10
CA THR A 92 6.13 1.91 -15.82
C THR A 92 7.07 2.28 -14.68
N VAL A 93 7.25 1.33 -13.77
CA VAL A 93 8.16 1.46 -12.62
C VAL A 93 9.23 0.38 -12.65
N VAL A 94 10.46 0.77 -12.34
CA VAL A 94 11.56 -0.15 -12.09
C VAL A 94 11.96 0.01 -10.63
N THR A 95 11.92 -1.07 -9.85
CA THR A 95 12.22 -1.06 -8.42
C THR A 95 13.72 -1.19 -8.15
N PRO A 96 14.25 -0.66 -7.02
CA PRO A 96 15.69 -0.68 -6.75
C PRO A 96 16.31 -2.08 -6.69
N ASP A 97 15.52 -3.07 -6.28
CA ASP A 97 15.95 -4.47 -6.19
C ASP A 97 16.23 -5.14 -7.56
N SER A 98 15.78 -4.52 -8.65
CA SER A 98 16.12 -4.94 -10.02
C SER A 98 17.57 -4.63 -10.41
N VAL A 99 18.21 -3.66 -9.75
CA VAL A 99 19.60 -3.25 -10.01
C VAL A 99 20.54 -3.60 -8.86
N CYS A 100 20.02 -3.83 -7.66
CA CYS A 100 20.80 -4.21 -6.49
C CYS A 100 20.05 -5.27 -5.66
N ARG A 101 20.58 -6.47 -5.49
CA ARG A 101 19.91 -7.52 -4.70
C ARG A 101 20.05 -7.35 -3.19
N ASP A 102 20.95 -6.49 -2.72
CA ASP A 102 21.20 -6.26 -1.31
C ASP A 102 20.30 -5.11 -0.78
N PRO A 103 19.27 -5.42 0.04
CA PRO A 103 18.37 -4.40 0.56
C PRO A 103 19.02 -3.46 1.58
N GLN A 104 20.10 -3.90 2.23
CA GLN A 104 20.87 -3.04 3.13
C GLN A 104 21.68 -2.04 2.32
N LYS A 105 22.35 -2.48 1.25
CA LYS A 105 23.05 -1.58 0.33
C LYS A 105 22.11 -0.55 -0.31
N ILE A 106 20.93 -0.96 -0.77
CA ILE A 106 19.89 -0.03 -1.26
C ILE A 106 19.56 1.02 -0.19
N ARG A 107 19.36 0.60 1.06
CA ARG A 107 19.05 1.49 2.17
C ARG A 107 20.19 2.46 2.43
N ASP A 108 21.43 2.00 2.44
CA ASP A 108 22.61 2.82 2.74
C ASP A 108 22.79 3.91 1.68
N ILE A 109 22.67 3.55 0.40
CA ILE A 109 22.71 4.52 -0.72
C ILE A 109 21.59 5.56 -0.59
N LEU A 110 20.36 5.11 -0.36
CA LEU A 110 19.20 5.99 -0.40
C LEU A 110 18.99 6.80 0.87
N THR A 111 19.51 6.38 2.03
CA THR A 111 19.17 7.01 3.32
C THR A 111 19.56 8.48 3.37
N ARG A 112 20.74 8.81 2.84
CA ARG A 112 21.30 10.18 2.83
C ARG A 112 21.32 10.82 1.45
N HIS A 113 20.65 10.22 0.47
CA HIS A 113 20.65 10.74 -0.90
C HIS A 113 19.89 12.07 -0.98
N PRO A 114 20.42 13.11 -1.65
CA PRO A 114 19.78 14.43 -1.78
C PRO A 114 18.46 14.43 -2.57
N LEU A 115 17.99 13.26 -3.04
CA LEU A 115 16.72 13.17 -3.77
C LEU A 115 15.53 13.52 -2.87
N TRP A 116 15.69 13.33 -1.57
CA TRP A 116 14.65 13.58 -0.57
C TRP A 116 14.45 15.07 -0.29
N ASP A 117 15.51 15.88 -0.42
CA ASP A 117 15.50 17.32 -0.14
C ASP A 117 14.49 18.06 -1.03
N ALA A 118 14.31 17.58 -2.27
CA ALA A 118 13.32 18.11 -3.20
C ALA A 118 11.86 17.98 -2.70
N TYR A 119 11.61 17.16 -1.69
CA TYR A 119 10.28 16.97 -1.10
C TYR A 119 10.07 17.71 0.21
N ASP A 120 11.12 18.30 0.80
CA ASP A 120 10.99 19.07 2.04
C ASP A 120 10.12 20.31 1.86
N SER A 121 10.18 20.96 0.70
CA SER A 121 9.35 22.12 0.36
C SER A 121 8.07 21.76 -0.39
N ARG A 122 8.05 20.62 -1.11
CA ARG A 122 6.89 20.21 -1.92
C ARG A 122 5.84 19.44 -1.14
N CYS A 123 6.25 18.58 -0.21
CA CYS A 123 5.32 17.73 0.50
C CYS A 123 4.74 18.47 1.70
N ILE A 124 3.44 18.77 1.67
CA ILE A 124 2.72 19.42 2.77
C ILE A 124 2.32 18.45 3.91
N SER A 125 2.90 17.26 3.96
CA SER A 125 2.66 16.25 5.01
C SER A 125 1.18 15.91 5.33
N CYS A 126 0.28 16.03 4.33
CA CYS A 126 -1.16 15.85 4.54
C CYS A 126 -1.64 14.39 4.72
N GLY A 127 -0.77 13.38 4.58
CA GLY A 127 -1.12 11.97 4.78
C GLY A 127 -2.05 11.31 3.74
N ARG A 128 -2.59 12.06 2.76
CA ARG A 128 -3.53 11.53 1.75
C ARG A 128 -2.99 10.29 1.00
N CYS A 129 -1.70 10.28 0.69
CA CYS A 129 -1.03 9.17 0.00
C CYS A 129 -0.93 7.88 0.82
N THR A 130 -1.12 7.95 2.14
CA THR A 130 -1.19 6.78 3.03
C THR A 130 -2.63 6.43 3.39
N THR A 131 -3.51 7.41 3.57
CA THR A 131 -4.93 7.17 3.82
C THR A 131 -5.63 6.53 2.62
N GLY A 132 -5.24 6.92 1.40
CA GLY A 132 -5.76 6.33 0.18
C GLY A 132 -5.09 5.01 -0.23
N CYS A 133 -4.06 4.56 0.49
CA CYS A 133 -3.27 3.38 0.12
C CYS A 133 -3.83 2.12 0.79
N PRO A 134 -4.23 1.09 0.02
CA PRO A 134 -4.84 -0.13 0.58
C PRO A 134 -3.88 -0.98 1.41
N THR A 135 -2.57 -0.78 1.25
CA THR A 135 -1.54 -1.55 1.98
C THR A 135 -0.89 -0.76 3.10
N CYS A 136 -1.33 0.47 3.38
CA CYS A 136 -0.89 1.20 4.57
C CYS A 136 -1.64 0.68 5.79
N THR A 137 -0.92 0.48 6.90
CA THR A 137 -1.49 -0.08 8.14
C THR A 137 -1.04 0.72 9.37
N CYS A 138 -0.67 1.98 9.18
CA CYS A 138 -0.23 2.85 10.27
C CYS A 138 -1.42 3.21 11.17
N TYR A 139 -1.25 3.05 12.48
CA TYR A 139 -2.22 3.46 13.48
C TYR A 139 -1.50 3.97 14.72
N SER A 140 -2.21 4.79 15.49
CA SER A 140 -1.81 5.22 16.82
C SER A 140 -2.76 4.61 17.85
N VAL A 141 -2.29 4.53 19.09
CA VAL A 141 -3.05 4.01 20.22
C VAL A 141 -3.10 5.07 21.29
N PHE A 142 -4.29 5.37 21.80
CA PHE A 142 -4.51 6.38 22.82
C PHE A 142 -5.34 5.77 23.95
N ASP A 143 -5.00 6.13 25.19
CA ASP A 143 -5.76 5.80 26.38
C ASP A 143 -6.67 6.99 26.72
N ILE A 144 -7.97 6.74 26.86
CA ILE A 144 -9.00 7.74 27.18
C ILE A 144 -9.57 7.38 28.55
N ALA A 145 -9.38 8.24 29.54
CA ALA A 145 -10.04 8.12 30.83
C ALA A 145 -11.49 8.60 30.72
N TYR A 146 -12.42 7.95 31.43
CA TYR A 146 -13.81 8.40 31.47
C TYR A 146 -13.97 9.54 32.47
N ASP A 147 -14.68 10.59 32.07
CA ASP A 147 -14.90 11.79 32.89
C ASP A 147 -15.56 11.46 34.25
N GLU A 148 -16.49 10.49 34.24
CA GLU A 148 -17.25 10.06 35.41
C GLU A 148 -16.40 9.27 36.42
N ASN A 149 -15.35 8.58 35.94
CA ASN A 149 -14.46 7.80 36.78
C ASN A 149 -13.06 7.71 36.16
N PRO A 150 -12.10 8.52 36.63
CA PRO A 150 -10.72 8.52 36.13
C PRO A 150 -9.94 7.22 36.36
N GLN A 151 -10.45 6.30 37.20
CA GLN A 151 -9.89 4.95 37.38
C GLN A 151 -10.38 3.96 36.32
N ARG A 152 -11.27 4.39 35.42
CA ARG A 152 -11.73 3.63 34.27
C ARG A 152 -11.44 4.40 32.99
N GLY A 153 -11.25 3.64 31.93
CA GLY A 153 -11.00 4.19 30.62
C GLY A 153 -11.03 3.11 29.56
N GLU A 154 -10.69 3.51 28.35
CA GLU A 154 -10.59 2.66 27.19
C GLU A 154 -9.30 2.95 26.43
N ARG A 155 -8.79 1.90 25.78
CA ARG A 155 -7.67 2.02 24.85
C ARG A 155 -8.22 1.99 23.43
N ARG A 156 -8.07 3.07 22.69
CA ARG A 156 -8.54 3.19 21.31
C ARG A 156 -7.38 3.07 20.33
N ARG A 157 -7.59 2.28 19.27
CA ARG A 157 -6.74 2.28 18.08
C ARG A 157 -7.37 3.20 17.05
N GLN A 158 -6.62 4.18 16.57
CA GLN A 158 -7.04 5.10 15.51
C GLN A 158 -6.09 5.02 14.33
N TRP A 159 -6.65 5.03 13.12
CA TRP A 159 -5.84 5.11 11.90
C TRP A 159 -4.95 6.35 11.93
N ALA A 160 -3.68 6.18 11.58
CA ALA A 160 -2.69 7.24 11.59
C ALA A 160 -1.83 7.16 10.32
N SER A 161 -0.86 8.05 10.19
CA SER A 161 -0.03 8.15 8.99
C SER A 161 1.41 8.47 9.33
N CYS A 162 2.34 7.66 8.82
CA CYS A 162 3.77 7.98 8.90
C CYS A 162 4.19 9.25 8.14
N MET A 163 3.29 9.84 7.36
CA MET A 163 3.52 11.09 6.64
C MET A 163 3.08 12.33 7.43
N VAL A 164 2.25 12.16 8.46
CA VAL A 164 1.70 13.25 9.27
C VAL A 164 2.64 13.55 10.46
N PRO A 165 2.94 14.83 10.77
CA PRO A 165 3.77 15.18 11.91
C PRO A 165 3.19 14.64 13.22
N GLY A 166 4.06 14.27 14.16
CA GLY A 166 3.66 13.67 15.43
C GLY A 166 3.54 12.14 15.44
N PHE A 167 3.47 11.48 14.28
CA PHE A 167 3.33 10.01 14.23
C PHE A 167 4.52 9.26 14.85
N SER A 168 5.71 9.84 14.77
CA SER A 168 6.97 9.27 15.25
C SER A 168 7.39 9.80 16.62
N ASP A 169 6.51 10.52 17.29
CA ASP A 169 6.79 11.07 18.61
C ASP A 169 6.76 9.95 19.65
N MET A 170 7.74 10.01 20.54
CA MET A 170 7.97 9.06 21.62
C MET A 170 7.89 9.78 22.96
N ALA A 171 7.71 9.00 24.03
CA ALA A 171 7.73 9.53 25.39
C ALA A 171 9.00 10.36 25.64
N GLY A 172 8.83 11.51 26.33
CA GLY A 172 9.92 12.46 26.56
C GLY A 172 10.10 13.52 25.45
N GLY A 173 9.20 13.57 24.47
CA GLY A 173 9.24 14.59 23.41
C GLY A 173 10.25 14.30 22.29
N HIS A 174 10.77 13.07 22.22
CA HIS A 174 11.65 12.65 21.14
C HIS A 174 10.83 12.39 19.86
N GLY A 175 11.19 13.04 18.76
CA GLY A 175 10.62 12.78 17.44
C GLY A 175 11.67 12.24 16.47
N PHE A 176 11.22 11.54 15.44
CA PHE A 176 12.06 11.14 14.30
C PHE A 176 11.44 11.63 12.99
N ARG A 177 12.25 11.85 11.96
CA ARG A 177 11.79 12.23 10.61
C ARG A 177 10.98 13.53 10.64
N GLU A 178 11.61 14.60 11.12
CA GLU A 178 10.97 15.90 11.27
C GLU A 178 10.62 16.52 9.92
N LYS A 179 11.43 16.26 8.89
CA LYS A 179 11.23 16.85 7.57
C LYS A 179 10.31 15.99 6.68
N PRO A 180 9.51 16.61 5.78
CA PRO A 180 8.66 15.86 4.86
C PRO A 180 9.41 14.86 3.97
N GLY A 181 10.61 15.21 3.49
CA GLY A 181 11.46 14.32 2.70
C GLY A 181 11.89 13.06 3.47
N GLU A 182 12.17 13.18 4.77
CA GLU A 182 12.54 12.04 5.62
C GLU A 182 11.36 11.08 5.85
N ARG A 183 10.14 11.61 6.01
CA ARG A 183 8.92 10.80 6.11
C ARG A 183 8.61 10.11 4.78
N LEU A 184 8.77 10.82 3.67
CA LEU A 184 8.57 10.26 2.33
C LEU A 184 9.60 9.17 2.02
N ARG A 185 10.87 9.38 2.37
CA ARG A 185 11.93 8.37 2.31
C ARG A 185 11.54 7.12 3.07
N TYR A 186 11.12 7.28 4.34
CA TYR A 186 10.69 6.17 5.17
C TYR A 186 9.54 5.39 4.52
N ARG A 187 8.51 6.10 4.03
CA ARG A 187 7.41 5.47 3.28
C ARG A 187 7.91 4.74 2.04
N ALA A 188 8.80 5.34 1.25
CA ALA A 188 9.28 4.79 0.01
C ALA A 188 10.09 3.51 0.23
N LEU A 189 11.12 3.57 1.09
CA LEU A 189 11.91 2.41 1.47
C LEU A 189 11.05 1.32 2.12
N HIS A 190 10.12 1.67 3.01
CA HIS A 190 9.22 0.70 3.60
C HIS A 190 8.39 -0.05 2.54
N LYS A 191 7.90 0.66 1.52
CA LYS A 191 7.01 0.09 0.50
C LYS A 191 7.72 -0.80 -0.53
N VAL A 192 8.94 -0.45 -0.95
CA VAL A 192 9.63 -1.12 -2.07
C VAL A 192 11.00 -1.73 -1.72
N ASN A 193 11.40 -1.73 -0.45
CA ASN A 193 12.66 -2.34 -0.02
C ASN A 193 12.50 -3.09 1.31
N ASP A 194 12.22 -2.35 2.39
CA ASP A 194 12.32 -2.87 3.76
C ASP A 194 11.27 -3.92 4.07
N TYR A 195 10.05 -3.76 3.55
CA TYR A 195 9.00 -4.75 3.73
C TYR A 195 9.35 -6.10 3.09
N LYS A 196 9.81 -6.08 1.84
CA LYS A 196 10.22 -7.29 1.11
C LYS A 196 11.40 -7.96 1.80
N ALA A 197 12.41 -7.17 2.18
CA ALA A 197 13.58 -7.65 2.91
C ALA A 197 13.23 -8.33 4.24
N ARG A 198 12.27 -7.78 4.99
CA ARG A 198 11.84 -8.33 6.28
C ARG A 198 11.00 -9.59 6.14
N ASN A 199 10.10 -9.63 5.17
CA ASN A 199 9.03 -10.64 5.13
C ASN A 199 9.26 -11.72 4.06
N GLY A 200 10.24 -11.57 3.17
CA GLY A 200 10.59 -12.55 2.14
C GLY A 200 9.53 -12.71 1.03
N ILE A 201 8.54 -11.82 0.99
CA ILE A 201 7.44 -11.82 0.02
C ILE A 201 7.61 -10.66 -0.98
N GLU A 202 6.54 -10.30 -1.68
CA GLU A 202 6.50 -9.18 -2.61
C GLU A 202 6.68 -7.82 -1.91
N HIS A 203 6.83 -6.77 -2.71
CA HIS A 203 6.78 -5.40 -2.22
C HIS A 203 5.43 -5.10 -1.55
N MET A 204 5.40 -4.18 -0.59
CA MET A 204 4.14 -3.75 0.03
C MET A 204 3.32 -2.87 -0.93
N CYS A 205 3.97 -2.18 -1.87
CA CYS A 205 3.30 -1.42 -2.91
C CYS A 205 2.73 -2.38 -3.98
N VAL A 206 1.43 -2.27 -4.26
CA VAL A 206 0.73 -3.05 -5.30
C VAL A 206 0.51 -2.26 -6.60
N GLY A 207 1.18 -1.11 -6.75
CA GLY A 207 1.10 -0.30 -7.97
C GLY A 207 -0.28 0.24 -8.34
N CYS A 208 -1.22 0.36 -7.39
CA CYS A 208 -2.60 0.79 -7.65
C CYS A 208 -2.77 2.28 -8.03
N GLY A 209 -1.71 3.10 -8.05
CA GLY A 209 -1.79 4.53 -8.43
C GLY A 209 -2.52 5.47 -7.48
N ARG A 210 -3.38 4.98 -6.58
CA ARG A 210 -4.26 5.80 -5.70
C ARG A 210 -3.55 6.88 -4.89
N CYS A 211 -2.27 6.68 -4.53
CA CYS A 211 -1.51 7.68 -3.80
C CYS A 211 -1.14 8.90 -4.65
N ASP A 212 -1.01 8.70 -5.95
CA ASP A 212 -0.63 9.72 -6.93
C ASP A 212 -1.87 10.56 -7.25
N ASP A 213 -3.02 9.92 -7.50
CA ASP A 213 -4.31 10.58 -7.75
C ASP A 213 -4.76 11.49 -6.58
N ARG A 214 -4.40 11.11 -5.35
CA ARG A 214 -4.83 11.82 -4.14
C ARG A 214 -3.87 12.91 -3.71
N CYS A 215 -2.70 13.05 -4.34
CA CYS A 215 -1.69 13.99 -3.92
C CYS A 215 -2.01 15.42 -4.40
N PRO A 216 -2.28 16.39 -3.51
CA PRO A 216 -2.59 17.76 -3.90
C PRO A 216 -1.37 18.56 -4.38
N GLN A 217 -0.18 17.94 -4.39
CA GLN A 217 1.09 18.55 -4.80
C GLN A 217 1.69 17.84 -6.02
N TYR A 218 0.91 16.97 -6.66
CA TYR A 218 1.29 16.21 -7.86
C TYR A 218 2.61 15.45 -7.67
N ILE A 219 2.81 14.88 -6.48
CA ILE A 219 3.95 14.02 -6.17
C ILE A 219 3.56 12.60 -6.58
N LYS A 220 4.12 12.14 -7.71
CA LYS A 220 3.95 10.77 -8.19
C LYS A 220 4.90 9.81 -7.46
N PHE A 221 4.34 8.78 -6.84
CA PHE A 221 5.10 7.74 -6.16
C PHE A 221 5.81 6.82 -7.14
N SER A 222 5.23 6.57 -8.32
CA SER A 222 5.89 5.86 -9.42
C SER A 222 7.24 6.50 -9.78
N LEU A 223 7.25 7.83 -9.94
CA LEU A 223 8.44 8.60 -10.24
C LEU A 223 9.48 8.55 -9.10
N ILE A 224 9.03 8.57 -7.84
CA ILE A 224 9.93 8.42 -6.69
C ILE A 224 10.67 7.08 -6.76
N ILE A 225 9.96 5.99 -7.04
CA ILE A 225 10.57 4.66 -7.13
C ILE A 225 11.59 4.62 -8.28
N ASN A 226 11.26 5.16 -9.44
CA ASN A 226 12.20 5.25 -10.57
C ASN A 226 13.44 6.09 -10.24
N LYS A 227 13.28 7.20 -9.52
CA LYS A 227 14.41 8.02 -9.03
C LYS A 227 15.28 7.26 -8.03
N MET A 228 14.68 6.49 -7.13
CA MET A 228 15.42 5.63 -6.21
C MET A 228 16.27 4.62 -6.98
N THR A 229 15.70 3.96 -7.98
CA THR A 229 16.41 2.99 -8.83
C THR A 229 17.56 3.63 -9.61
N ALA A 230 17.33 4.82 -10.18
CA ALA A 230 18.38 5.57 -10.87
C ALA A 230 19.55 5.92 -9.94
N ALA A 231 19.25 6.38 -8.72
CA ALA A 231 20.26 6.69 -7.69
C ALA A 231 21.07 5.45 -7.29
N VAL A 232 20.41 4.30 -7.08
CA VAL A 232 21.10 3.04 -6.76
C VAL A 232 22.00 2.59 -7.91
N ARG A 233 21.50 2.66 -9.16
CA ARG A 233 22.29 2.30 -10.34
C ARG A 233 23.53 3.18 -10.48
N GLN A 234 23.39 4.49 -10.27
CA GLN A 234 24.49 5.43 -10.34
C GLN A 234 25.56 5.12 -9.28
N ALA A 235 25.17 4.95 -8.02
CA ALA A 235 26.10 4.62 -6.95
C ALA A 235 26.86 3.31 -7.21
N LEU A 236 26.18 2.28 -7.74
CA LEU A 236 26.82 1.02 -8.12
C LEU A 236 27.83 1.16 -9.27
N ALA A 237 27.60 2.09 -10.20
CA ALA A 237 28.51 2.35 -11.30
C ALA A 237 29.75 3.16 -10.86
N GLU A 238 29.61 4.01 -9.84
CA GLU A 238 30.73 4.78 -9.27
C GLU A 238 31.66 3.91 -8.38
N GLU A 239 31.14 2.80 -7.86
CA GLU A 239 31.91 1.81 -7.08
C GLU A 239 32.62 0.75 -7.93
N ALA A 240 32.26 0.62 -9.22
CA ALA A 240 32.76 -0.40 -10.14
C ALA A 240 34.01 0.06 -10.91
#